data_AF-A0A9E0JER3-F1
#
_entry.id   AF-A0A9E0JER3-F1
#
_cell.length_a   1.000
_cell.length_b   1.000
_cell.length_c   1.000
_cell.angle_alpha   90.00
_cell.angle_beta   90.00
_cell.angle_gamma   90.00
#
_symmetry.space_group_name_H-M   'P 1'
#
loop_
_entity.id
_entity.type
_entity.pdbx_description
1 polymer ?
#
loop_
_entity_poly.entity_id
_entity_poly.type
_entity_poly.pdbx_seq_one_letter_code
_entity_poly.pdbx_strand_id
1 'polypeptide(L)'
;MAVSLPIYHATGNRKSAFWYAFISGLAEPIGAVVGFFILLPLMGELTLGITFGFVAGIMIYISFDELLPSSRIYGNAHTTILGIALGMMVMAVSLVAFKFI
;
A
#
# COMPACT_ATOMS: atom_id res chain seq x y z
N MET A 1 -6.63 7.68 -4.29
CA MET A 1 -6.23 8.95 -4.93
C MET A 1 -5.07 8.78 -5.89
N ALA A 2 -4.02 8.02 -5.53
CA ALA A 2 -2.88 7.77 -6.42
C ALA A 2 -3.27 7.19 -7.80
N VAL A 3 -4.24 6.28 -7.85
CA VAL A 3 -4.71 5.67 -9.11
C VAL A 3 -5.85 6.47 -9.77
N SER A 4 -6.76 7.07 -8.97
CA SER A 4 -7.94 7.76 -9.49
C SER A 4 -7.64 9.11 -10.14
N LEU A 5 -6.67 9.88 -9.63
CA LEU A 5 -6.27 11.18 -10.18
C LEU A 5 -5.72 11.10 -11.62
N PRO A 6 -4.73 10.24 -11.93
CA PRO A 6 -4.22 10.13 -13.29
C PRO A 6 -5.27 9.61 -14.26
N ILE A 7 -6.11 8.65 -13.85
CA ILE A 7 -7.21 8.13 -14.69
C ILE A 7 -8.26 9.21 -14.96
N TYR A 8 -8.56 10.05 -13.96
CA TYR A 8 -9.45 11.19 -14.15
C TYR A 8 -8.86 12.23 -15.11
N HIS A 9 -7.57 12.56 -14.98
CA HIS A 9 -6.89 13.47 -15.90
C HIS A 9 -6.81 12.93 -17.34
N ALA A 10 -6.74 11.60 -17.51
CA ALA A 10 -6.72 10.96 -18.83
C ALA A 10 -8.11 10.80 -19.45
N THR A 11 -9.15 10.53 -18.66
CA THR A 11 -10.49 10.13 -19.15
C THR A 11 -11.54 11.25 -19.06
N GLY A 12 -11.33 12.26 -18.21
CA GLY A 12 -12.29 13.34 -17.94
C GLY A 12 -13.56 12.91 -17.17
N ASN A 13 -13.81 11.62 -16.99
CA ASN A 13 -15.00 11.09 -16.34
C ASN A 13 -14.73 10.61 -14.90
N ARG A 14 -15.38 11.25 -13.91
CA ARG A 14 -15.25 10.92 -12.48
C ARG A 14 -15.74 9.53 -12.14
N LYS A 15 -16.81 9.04 -12.81
CA LYS A 15 -17.37 7.72 -12.54
C LYS A 15 -16.40 6.60 -12.93
N SER A 16 -15.76 6.72 -14.10
CA SER A 16 -14.77 5.74 -14.56
C SER A 16 -13.55 5.72 -13.63
N ALA A 17 -13.01 6.89 -13.26
CA ALA A 17 -11.88 6.97 -12.34
C ALA A 17 -12.16 6.33 -10.97
N PHE A 18 -13.39 6.45 -10.46
CA PHE A 18 -13.82 5.78 -9.24
C PHE A 18 -13.86 4.26 -9.42
N TRP A 19 -14.51 3.76 -10.47
CA TRP A 19 -14.64 2.32 -10.70
C TRP A 19 -13.29 1.63 -10.89
N TYR A 20 -12.36 2.23 -11.64
CA TYR A 20 -11.02 1.67 -11.80
C TYR A 20 -10.23 1.64 -10.48
N ALA A 21 -10.30 2.71 -9.69
CA ALA A 21 -9.65 2.73 -8.37
C ALA A 21 -10.27 1.72 -7.40
N PHE A 22 -11.59 1.52 -7.47
CA PHE A 22 -12.30 0.55 -6.65
C PHE A 22 -11.93 -0.89 -7.02
N ILE A 23 -11.93 -1.23 -8.31
CA ILE A 23 -11.53 -2.55 -8.80
C ILE A 23 -10.06 -2.84 -8.45
N SER A 24 -9.18 -1.84 -8.57
CA SER A 24 -7.78 -1.97 -8.12
C SER A 24 -7.68 -2.23 -6.62
N GLY A 25 -8.48 -1.55 -5.80
CA GLY A 25 -8.50 -1.76 -4.35
C GLY A 25 -9.05 -3.14 -3.95
N LEU A 26 -9.97 -3.70 -4.74
CA LEU A 26 -10.47 -5.07 -4.54
C LEU A 26 -9.42 -6.16 -4.81
N ALA A 27 -8.32 -5.84 -5.51
CA ALA A 27 -7.27 -6.81 -5.77
C ALA A 27 -6.60 -7.32 -4.47
N GLU A 28 -6.46 -6.48 -3.46
CA GLU A 28 -5.87 -6.85 -2.16
C GLU A 28 -6.71 -7.88 -1.38
N PRO A 29 -8.01 -7.67 -1.10
CA PRO A 29 -8.82 -8.67 -0.38
C PRO A 29 -8.98 -9.96 -1.20
N ILE A 30 -9.11 -9.87 -2.52
CA ILE A 30 -9.19 -11.06 -3.38
C ILE A 30 -7.86 -11.83 -3.31
N GLY A 31 -6.73 -11.14 -3.43
CA GLY A 31 -5.39 -11.72 -3.29
C GLY A 31 -5.18 -12.33 -1.92
N ALA A 32 -5.67 -11.70 -0.85
CA ALA A 32 -5.61 -12.23 0.51
C ALA A 32 -6.41 -13.54 0.66
N VAL A 33 -7.63 -13.60 0.13
CA VAL A 33 -8.46 -14.83 0.17
C VAL A 33 -7.78 -15.96 -0.61
N VAL A 34 -7.32 -15.68 -1.83
CA VAL A 34 -6.63 -16.68 -2.66
C VAL A 34 -5.33 -17.14 -2.00
N GLY A 35 -4.52 -16.20 -1.50
CA GLY A 35 -3.27 -16.48 -0.79
C GLY A 35 -3.51 -17.29 0.48
N PHE A 36 -4.57 -17.01 1.23
CA PHE A 36 -4.96 -17.78 2.42
C PHE A 36 -5.27 -19.24 2.08
N PHE A 37 -6.07 -19.52 1.06
CA PHE A 37 -6.37 -20.89 0.66
C PHE A 37 -5.15 -21.66 0.16
N ILE A 38 -4.23 -20.99 -0.55
CA ILE A 38 -2.99 -21.60 -1.05
C ILE A 38 -2.01 -21.88 0.10
N LEU A 39 -1.91 -20.96 1.06
CA LEU A 39 -0.98 -21.08 2.18
C LEU A 39 -1.51 -21.97 3.30
N LEU A 40 -2.83 -22.18 3.41
CA LEU A 40 -3.49 -23.01 4.43
C LEU A 40 -2.76 -24.34 4.75
N PRO A 41 -2.41 -25.19 3.76
CA PRO A 41 -1.71 -26.45 4.02
C PRO A 41 -0.24 -26.30 4.44
N LEU A 42 0.36 -25.13 4.24
CA LEU A 42 1.76 -24.80 4.50
C LEU A 42 1.93 -23.83 5.69
N MET A 43 0.86 -23.49 6.41
CA MET A 43 0.87 -22.53 7.51
C MET A 43 1.67 -23.06 8.71
N GLY A 44 2.95 -22.71 8.76
CA GLY A 44 3.83 -22.86 9.91
C GLY A 44 4.61 -21.57 10.19
N GLU A 45 5.22 -21.46 11.37
CA GLU A 45 5.95 -20.25 11.81
C GLU A 45 7.05 -19.84 10.81
N LEU A 46 7.77 -20.82 10.26
CA LEU A 46 8.84 -20.58 9.29
C LEU A 46 8.29 -20.07 7.95
N THR A 47 7.19 -20.66 7.45
CA THR A 47 6.55 -20.24 6.20
C THR A 47 5.98 -18.83 6.32
N LEU A 48 5.34 -18.52 7.46
CA LEU A 48 4.83 -17.17 7.75
C LEU A 48 5.97 -16.16 7.86
N GLY A 49 7.06 -16.49 8.54
CA GLY A 49 8.25 -15.64 8.63
C GLY A 49 8.85 -15.32 7.26
N ILE A 50 9.03 -16.33 6.40
CA ILE A 50 9.52 -16.12 5.03
C ILE A 50 8.55 -15.27 4.20
N THR A 51 7.24 -15.57 4.27
CA THR A 51 6.23 -14.86 3.50
C THR A 51 6.13 -13.40 3.93
N PHE A 52 6.09 -13.11 5.23
CA PHE A 52 6.08 -11.74 5.74
C PHE A 52 7.36 -11.00 5.40
N GLY A 53 8.53 -11.66 5.49
CA GLY A 53 9.80 -11.06 5.08
C GLY A 53 9.82 -10.69 3.60
N PHE A 54 9.30 -11.58 2.74
CA PHE A 54 9.19 -11.33 1.30
C PHE A 54 8.22 -10.17 0.99
N VAL A 55 7.04 -10.18 1.60
CA VAL A 55 6.05 -9.09 1.44
C VAL A 55 6.60 -7.76 1.95
N ALA A 56 7.28 -7.75 3.09
CA ALA A 56 7.93 -6.55 3.62
C ALA A 56 8.97 -5.99 2.64
N GLY A 57 9.78 -6.86 2.02
CA GLY A 57 10.73 -6.47 0.98
C GLY A 57 10.06 -5.82 -0.23
N ILE A 58 8.98 -6.42 -0.75
CA ILE A 58 8.22 -5.85 -1.88
C ILE A 58 7.63 -4.48 -1.52
N MET A 59 7.05 -4.32 -0.33
CA MET A 59 6.45 -3.05 0.09
C MET A 59 7.49 -1.94 0.27
N ILE A 60 8.70 -2.27 0.74
CA ILE A 60 9.82 -1.34 0.79
C ILE A 60 10.19 -0.91 -0.64
N TYR A 61 10.37 -1.87 -1.55
CA TYR A 61 10.69 -1.58 -2.95
C TYR A 61 9.67 -0.65 -3.60
N ILE A 62 8.37 -0.99 -3.55
CA ILE A 62 7.28 -0.15 -4.10
C ILE A 62 7.29 1.25 -3.48
N SER A 63 7.51 1.35 -2.16
CA SER A 63 7.52 2.64 -1.47
C SER A 63 8.67 3.55 -1.91
N PHE A 64 9.88 3.01 -2.06
CA PHE A 64 11.06 3.79 -2.40
C PHE A 64 11.23 4.02 -3.91
N ASP A 65 10.89 3.06 -4.75
CA ASP A 65 11.13 3.15 -6.20
C ASP A 65 9.92 3.65 -6.98
N GLU A 66 8.69 3.38 -6.54
CA GLU A 66 7.49 3.85 -7.25
C GLU A 66 6.86 5.07 -6.56
N LEU A 67 6.57 4.97 -5.26
CA LEU A 67 5.83 6.01 -4.54
C LEU A 67 6.68 7.26 -4.26
N LEU A 68 7.94 7.09 -3.84
CA LEU A 68 8.84 8.22 -3.56
C LEU A 68 9.13 9.06 -4.82
N PRO A 69 9.47 8.49 -5.99
CA PRO A 69 9.71 9.29 -7.19
C PRO A 69 8.43 9.91 -7.71
N SER A 70 7.31 9.18 -7.69
CA SER A 70 6.01 9.72 -8.07
C SER A 70 5.62 10.93 -7.21
N SER A 71 5.82 10.86 -5.90
CA SER A 71 5.52 11.98 -5.00
C SER A 71 6.44 13.20 -5.21
N ARG A 72 7.66 13.02 -5.72
CA ARG A 72 8.56 14.13 -6.11
C ARG A 72 8.21 14.73 -7.47
N ILE A 73 7.67 13.93 -8.40
CA ILE A 73 7.26 14.42 -9.74
C ILE A 73 5.98 15.26 -9.63
N TYR A 74 5.01 14.80 -8.83
CA TYR A 74 3.70 15.45 -8.69
C TYR A 74 3.61 16.42 -7.50
N GLY A 75 4.62 16.51 -6.62
CA GLY A 75 4.61 17.29 -5.39
C GLY A 75 5.93 18.02 -5.08
N ASN A 76 5.93 18.88 -4.06
CA ASN A 76 7.14 19.60 -3.64
C ASN A 76 8.02 18.76 -2.71
N ALA A 77 9.35 18.85 -2.86
CA ALA A 77 10.30 18.03 -2.09
C ALA A 77 10.11 18.13 -0.56
N HIS A 78 9.86 19.33 -0.03
CA HIS A 78 9.63 19.54 1.40
C HIS A 78 8.32 18.91 1.90
N THR A 79 7.25 18.99 1.11
CA THR A 79 5.96 18.41 1.50
C THR A 79 5.99 16.88 1.48
N THR A 80 6.77 16.28 0.57
CA THR A 80 6.95 14.83 0.50
C THR A 80 7.66 14.28 1.74
N ILE A 81 8.75 14.93 2.17
CA ILE A 81 9.51 14.51 3.37
C ILE A 81 8.64 14.63 4.62
N LEU A 82 7.88 15.73 4.75
CA LEU A 82 6.93 15.90 5.86
C LEU A 82 5.84 14.83 5.85
N GLY A 83 5.29 14.49 4.66
CA GLY A 83 4.29 13.43 4.52
C GLY A 83 4.81 12.06 4.95
N ILE A 84 6.03 11.71 4.58
CA ILE A 84 6.67 10.45 4.98
C ILE A 84 6.92 10.43 6.49
N ALA A 85 7.47 11.52 7.05
CA ALA A 85 7.72 11.64 8.48
C ALA A 85 6.43 11.52 9.31
N LEU A 86 5.37 12.20 8.90
CA LEU A 86 4.05 12.09 9.53
C LEU A 86 3.47 10.68 9.39
N GLY A 87 3.59 10.05 8.23
CA GLY A 87 3.14 8.67 8.02
C GLY A 87 3.84 7.68 8.94
N MET A 88 5.17 7.79 9.08
CA MET A 88 5.93 6.98 10.03
C MET A 88 5.51 7.24 11.49
N MET A 89 5.25 8.50 11.84
CA MET A 89 4.77 8.87 13.17
C MET A 89 3.39 8.26 13.47
N VAL A 90 2.44 8.34 12.54
CA VAL A 90 1.10 7.74 12.69
C VAL A 90 1.20 6.22 12.85
N MET A 91 2.05 5.56 12.07
CA MET A 91 2.28 4.12 12.20
C MET A 91 2.86 3.77 13.58
N ALA A 92 3.88 4.49 14.04
CA ALA A 92 4.49 4.27 15.35
C ALA A 92 3.49 4.45 16.50
N VAL A 93 2.69 5.53 16.46
CA VAL A 93 1.63 5.79 17.44
C VAL A 93 0.58 4.68 17.42
N SER A 94 0.20 4.19 16.23
CA SER A 94 -0.78 3.09 16.11
C SER A 94 -0.29 1.80 16.76
N LEU A 95 0.98 1.42 16.54
CA LEU A 95 1.59 0.25 17.17
C LEU A 95 1.67 0.37 18.69
N VAL A 96 2.01 1.58 19.18
CA VAL A 96 2.06 1.87 20.62
C VAL A 96 0.66 1.79 21.22
N ALA A 97 -0.36 2.38 20.58
CA ALA A 97 -1.74 2.34 21.03
C ALA A 97 -2.29 0.90 21.10
N PHE A 98 -1.99 0.05 20.10
CA PHE A 98 -2.38 -1.36 20.11
C PHE A 98 -1.76 -2.15 21.26
N LYS A 99 -0.58 -1.75 21.75
CA LYS A 99 0.06 -2.37 22.91
C LYS A 99 -0.55 -1.91 24.24
N PHE A 100 -1.22 -0.76 24.27
CA PHE A 100 -1.85 -0.21 25.47
C PHE A 100 -3.30 -0.67 25.67
N ILE A 101 -3.98 -1.13 24.60
CA ILE A 101 -5.28 -1.82 24.65
C ILE A 101 -5.10 -3.27 25.09
#